data_AF-A0A061ASD6-F1
#
_entry.id   AF-A0A061ASD6-F1
#
_cell.length_a   1.000
_cell.length_b   1.000
_cell.length_c   1.000
_cell.angle_alpha   90.00
_cell.angle_beta   90.00
_cell.angle_gamma   90.00
#
_symmetry.space_group_name_H-M   'P 1'
#
loop_
_entity.id
_entity.type
_entity.pdbx_description
1 polymer ?
#
loop_
_entity_poly.entity_id
_entity_poly.type
_entity_poly.pdbx_seq_one_letter_code
_entity_poly.pdbx_strand_id
1 'polypeptide(L)'
;MSEKKLMGPSGQNHRFHLEPVPRIAITMGMASIFGFIQGAHTAYAETASRYLVENGHRLPKTKGGWYWYHKRKNWVCLKSAVDTGASRAGKFGFTAGVFFGMEAAIDKLRGKTDALSTVITTVTCGWLYAKWSTLPALQTRRLVKNGLVFGMLFGVFQDCMIALRGGTVWYLPFTMRTGTGSSGVLSS
;
A
#
# COMPACT_ATOMS: atom_id res chain seq x y z
N MET A 1 -11.86 30.56 -22.72
CA MET A 1 -10.44 30.40 -23.09
C MET A 1 -9.56 30.70 -21.87
N SER A 2 -9.50 29.81 -20.86
CA SER A 2 -8.50 29.87 -19.78
C SER A 2 -8.60 28.64 -18.86
N GLU A 3 -8.35 27.44 -19.41
CA GLU A 3 -8.22 26.24 -18.55
C GLU A 3 -7.32 25.16 -19.17
N LYS A 4 -7.19 25.17 -20.50
CA LYS A 4 -6.32 24.23 -21.23
C LYS A 4 -4.81 24.57 -21.20
N LYS A 5 -4.36 25.59 -20.45
CA LYS A 5 -2.95 26.04 -20.42
C LYS A 5 -2.15 25.57 -19.20
N LEU A 6 -2.76 24.85 -18.24
CA LEU A 6 -2.04 24.33 -17.06
C LEU A 6 -1.56 22.89 -17.19
N MET A 7 -1.99 22.16 -18.23
CA MET A 7 -1.45 20.84 -18.53
C MET A 7 -0.32 21.01 -19.54
N GLY A 8 0.88 21.32 -19.04
CA GLY A 8 2.11 21.21 -19.81
C GLY A 8 2.31 19.78 -20.36
N PRO A 9 3.19 19.57 -21.34
CA PRO A 9 3.40 18.28 -22.00
C PRO A 9 4.21 17.31 -21.10
N SER A 10 3.84 17.18 -19.83
CA SER A 10 4.56 16.43 -18.78
C SER A 10 3.77 15.23 -18.22
N GLY A 11 2.52 15.01 -18.67
CA GLY A 11 1.67 13.93 -18.14
C GLY A 11 2.08 12.51 -18.54
N GLN A 12 2.93 12.33 -19.56
CA GLN A 12 3.30 11.02 -20.11
C GLN A 12 4.37 10.27 -19.29
N ASN A 13 5.19 10.98 -18.49
CA ASN A 13 6.26 10.35 -17.71
C ASN A 13 5.85 10.04 -16.26
N HIS A 14 4.60 10.32 -15.88
CA HIS A 14 4.10 10.01 -14.55
C HIS A 14 3.65 8.55 -14.48
N ARG A 15 4.14 7.80 -13.48
CA ARG A 15 3.90 6.36 -13.25
C ARG A 15 2.43 5.88 -13.35
N PHE A 16 1.45 6.79 -13.27
CA PHE A 16 0.01 6.52 -13.41
C PHE A 16 -0.78 7.59 -14.17
N HIS A 17 -0.13 8.46 -14.96
CA HIS A 17 -0.74 9.61 -15.65
C HIS A 17 -1.48 10.62 -14.73
N LEU A 18 -1.40 10.41 -13.42
CA LEU A 18 -1.95 11.25 -12.38
C LEU A 18 -0.84 12.12 -11.80
N GLU A 19 -1.18 13.36 -11.46
CA GLU A 19 -0.30 14.25 -10.70
C GLU A 19 0.08 13.59 -9.36
N PRO A 20 1.28 13.86 -8.80
CA PRO A 20 1.73 13.23 -7.56
C PRO A 20 0.75 13.36 -6.38
N VAL A 21 0.02 14.47 -6.29
CA VAL A 21 -0.94 14.75 -5.20
C VAL A 21 -2.14 13.79 -5.19
N PRO A 22 -2.94 13.65 -6.26
CA PRO A 22 -4.06 12.70 -6.29
C PRO A 22 -3.62 11.25 -6.15
N ARG A 23 -2.42 10.88 -6.65
CA ARG A 23 -1.87 9.53 -6.50
C ARG A 23 -1.66 9.16 -5.03
N ILE A 24 -1.07 10.07 -4.25
CA ILE A 24 -0.83 9.84 -2.82
C ILE A 24 -2.17 9.70 -2.09
N ALA A 25 -3.15 10.55 -2.37
CA ALA A 25 -4.47 10.48 -1.72
C ALA A 25 -5.18 9.14 -1.97
N ILE A 26 -5.21 8.67 -3.23
CA ILE A 26 -5.88 7.41 -3.59
C ILE A 26 -5.16 6.21 -2.95
N THR A 27 -3.83 6.18 -3.00
CA THR A 27 -3.04 5.09 -2.41
C THR A 27 -3.14 5.06 -0.89
N MET A 28 -3.18 6.22 -0.23
CA MET A 28 -3.46 6.34 1.21
C MET A 28 -4.85 5.83 1.56
N GLY A 29 -5.88 6.17 0.76
CA GLY A 29 -7.25 5.68 0.95
C GLY A 29 -7.34 4.16 0.84
N MET A 30 -6.74 3.59 -0.20
CA MET A 30 -6.70 2.13 -0.41
C MET A 30 -5.94 1.41 0.71
N ALA A 31 -4.79 1.93 1.12
CA ALA A 31 -4.02 1.38 2.23
C ALA A 31 -4.81 1.43 3.55
N SER A 32 -5.57 2.51 3.79
CA SER A 32 -6.41 2.66 4.98
C SER A 32 -7.54 1.62 5.01
N ILE A 33 -8.22 1.40 3.87
CA ILE A 33 -9.27 0.37 3.76
C ILE A 33 -8.69 -1.01 4.02
N PHE A 34 -7.54 -1.33 3.40
CA PHE A 34 -6.88 -2.62 3.62
C PHE A 34 -6.44 -2.80 5.08
N GLY A 35 -5.87 -1.75 5.69
CA GLY A 35 -5.49 -1.74 7.10
C GLY A 35 -6.70 -1.91 8.04
N PHE A 36 -7.85 -1.34 7.69
CA PHE A 36 -9.11 -1.52 8.42
C PHE A 36 -9.56 -2.98 8.37
N ILE A 37 -9.64 -3.58 7.17
CA ILE A 37 -10.12 -4.95 6.99
C ILE A 37 -9.20 -5.95 7.71
N GLN A 38 -7.89 -5.85 7.48
CA GLN A 38 -6.90 -6.71 8.13
C GLN A 38 -6.93 -6.52 9.65
N GLY A 39 -7.12 -5.28 10.09
CA GLY A 39 -7.18 -4.92 11.49
C GLY A 39 -8.43 -5.45 12.20
N ALA A 40 -9.58 -5.31 11.57
CA ALA A 40 -10.87 -5.78 12.07
C ALA A 40 -10.90 -7.31 12.12
N HIS A 41 -10.42 -7.99 11.08
CA HIS A 41 -10.43 -9.45 11.01
C HIS A 41 -9.59 -10.10 12.13
N THR A 42 -8.35 -9.63 12.30
CA THR A 42 -7.46 -10.15 13.36
C THR A 42 -7.98 -9.83 14.77
N ALA A 43 -8.47 -8.60 14.99
CA ALA A 43 -9.04 -8.21 16.28
C ALA A 43 -10.32 -9.00 16.62
N TYR A 44 -11.17 -9.28 15.62
CA TYR A 44 -12.36 -10.09 15.80
C TYR A 44 -12.01 -11.52 16.22
N ALA A 45 -11.05 -12.15 15.53
CA ALA A 45 -10.59 -13.50 15.85
C ALA A 45 -9.99 -13.59 17.26
N GLU A 46 -9.12 -12.65 17.62
CA GLU A 46 -8.52 -12.58 18.96
C GLU A 46 -9.58 -12.41 20.06
N THR A 47 -10.49 -11.45 19.90
CA THR A 47 -11.53 -11.20 20.91
C THR A 47 -12.57 -12.31 21.01
N ALA A 48 -12.89 -12.98 19.90
CA ALA A 48 -13.76 -14.15 19.92
C ALA A 48 -13.12 -15.29 20.75
N SER A 49 -11.83 -15.55 20.57
CA SER A 49 -11.11 -16.56 21.35
C SER A 49 -11.05 -16.20 22.84
N ARG A 50 -10.75 -14.93 23.17
CA ARG A 50 -10.76 -14.43 24.56
C ARG A 50 -12.12 -14.60 25.21
N TYR A 51 -13.20 -14.23 24.51
CA TYR A 51 -14.56 -14.35 25.03
C TYR A 51 -14.96 -15.80 25.32
N LEU A 52 -14.50 -16.76 24.51
CA LEU A 52 -14.73 -18.19 24.74
C LEU A 52 -14.00 -18.69 25.99
N VAL A 53 -12.74 -18.25 26.18
CA VAL A 53 -11.96 -18.62 27.36
C VAL A 53 -12.59 -18.02 28.63
N GLU A 54 -12.94 -16.73 28.61
CA GLU A 54 -13.55 -16.04 29.75
C GLU A 54 -14.91 -16.64 30.15
N ASN A 55 -15.74 -17.03 29.18
CA ASN A 55 -17.09 -17.52 29.44
C ASN A 55 -17.24 -19.04 29.38
N GLY A 56 -16.15 -19.80 29.19
CA GLY A 56 -16.21 -21.27 29.12
C GLY A 56 -16.84 -21.90 30.37
N HIS A 57 -16.74 -21.22 31.52
CA HIS A 57 -17.35 -21.66 32.78
C HIS A 57 -18.80 -21.17 33.00
N ARG A 58 -19.31 -20.23 32.17
CA ARG A 58 -20.65 -19.60 32.31
C ARG A 58 -21.56 -19.88 31.11
N LEU A 59 -21.58 -21.11 30.64
CA LEU A 59 -22.41 -21.49 29.49
C LEU A 59 -23.90 -21.48 29.88
N PRO A 60 -24.77 -20.79 29.11
CA PRO A 60 -26.19 -20.73 29.41
C PRO A 60 -26.86 -22.11 29.23
N LYS A 61 -27.76 -22.46 30.15
CA LYS A 61 -28.52 -23.73 30.11
C LYS A 61 -29.87 -23.61 29.39
N THR A 62 -30.37 -22.39 29.18
CA THR A 62 -31.68 -22.13 28.55
C THR A 62 -31.53 -21.64 27.11
N LYS A 63 -32.53 -21.92 26.26
CA LYS A 63 -32.58 -21.44 24.86
C LYS A 63 -32.50 -19.90 24.78
N GLY A 64 -33.20 -19.20 25.69
CA GLY A 64 -33.15 -17.74 25.78
C GLY A 64 -31.77 -17.19 26.19
N GLY A 65 -31.06 -17.88 27.10
CA GLY A 65 -29.71 -17.50 27.50
C GLY A 65 -28.69 -17.55 26.35
N TRP A 66 -28.84 -18.53 25.45
CA TRP A 66 -27.99 -18.65 24.26
C TRP A 66 -28.14 -17.48 23.29
N TYR A 67 -29.34 -16.90 23.15
CA TYR A 67 -29.55 -15.71 22.34
C TYR A 67 -28.75 -14.52 22.87
N TRP A 68 -28.88 -14.24 24.17
CA TRP A 68 -28.17 -13.13 24.82
C TRP A 68 -26.66 -13.32 24.83
N TYR A 69 -26.20 -14.57 25.00
CA TYR A 69 -24.79 -14.93 24.91
C TYR A 69 -24.19 -14.57 23.54
N HIS A 70 -24.83 -14.98 22.44
CA HIS A 70 -24.36 -14.66 21.09
C HIS A 70 -24.46 -13.17 20.77
N LYS A 71 -25.55 -12.51 21.20
CA LYS A 71 -25.70 -11.06 21.04
C LYS A 71 -24.57 -10.30 21.74
N ARG A 72 -24.23 -10.68 22.98
CA ARG A 72 -23.14 -10.07 23.73
C ARG A 72 -21.79 -10.36 23.09
N LYS A 73 -21.53 -11.62 22.69
CA LYS A 73 -20.31 -12.02 21.98
C LYS A 73 -20.10 -11.17 20.73
N ASN A 74 -21.12 -11.07 19.88
CA ASN A 74 -21.04 -10.28 18.65
C ASN A 74 -20.78 -8.81 18.93
N TRP A 75 -21.40 -8.25 19.98
CA TRP A 75 -21.16 -6.85 20.36
C TRP A 75 -19.73 -6.58 20.83
N VAL A 76 -19.18 -7.45 21.69
CA VAL A 76 -17.82 -7.31 22.20
C VAL A 76 -16.79 -7.46 21.08
N CYS A 77 -16.97 -8.47 20.22
CA CYS A 77 -16.07 -8.71 19.09
C CYS A 77 -16.15 -7.57 18.06
N LEU A 78 -17.35 -7.09 17.74
CA LEU A 78 -17.55 -5.98 16.80
C LEU A 78 -16.96 -4.67 17.31
N LYS A 79 -17.16 -4.35 18.60
CA LYS A 79 -16.58 -3.15 19.22
C LYS A 79 -15.05 -3.16 19.11
N SER A 80 -14.41 -4.30 19.43
CA SER A 80 -12.96 -4.41 19.31
C SER A 80 -12.47 -4.36 17.87
N ALA A 81 -13.22 -4.97 16.94
CA ALA A 81 -12.89 -4.95 15.52
C ALA A 81 -12.90 -3.54 14.94
N VAL A 82 -13.91 -2.73 15.29
CA VAL A 82 -14.02 -1.33 14.85
C VAL A 82 -12.92 -0.47 15.44
N ASP A 83 -12.68 -0.55 16.76
CA ASP A 83 -11.68 0.26 17.45
C ASP A 83 -10.25 -0.03 16.94
N THR A 84 -9.89 -1.31 16.89
CA THR A 84 -8.58 -1.74 16.40
C THR A 84 -8.45 -1.52 14.89
N GLY A 85 -9.53 -1.74 14.13
CA GLY A 85 -9.59 -1.48 12.69
C GLY A 85 -9.36 -0.02 12.36
N ALA A 86 -10.01 0.91 13.06
CA ALA A 86 -9.83 2.35 12.88
C ALA A 86 -8.39 2.79 13.20
N SER A 87 -7.83 2.32 14.32
CA SER A 87 -6.43 2.61 14.68
C SER A 87 -5.44 2.09 13.63
N ARG A 88 -5.66 0.88 13.09
CA ARG A 88 -4.82 0.30 12.04
C ARG A 88 -5.00 1.01 10.70
N ALA A 89 -6.22 1.40 10.33
CA ALA A 89 -6.48 2.15 9.11
C ALA A 89 -5.64 3.44 9.05
N GLY A 90 -5.65 4.22 10.14
CA GLY A 90 -4.84 5.44 10.25
C GLY A 90 -3.34 5.17 10.14
N LYS A 91 -2.83 4.12 10.79
CA LYS A 91 -1.41 3.72 10.70
C LYS A 91 -1.00 3.35 9.28
N PHE A 92 -1.78 2.49 8.62
CA PHE A 92 -1.52 2.07 7.24
C PHE A 92 -1.57 3.24 6.26
N GLY A 93 -2.60 4.08 6.37
CA GLY A 93 -2.73 5.30 5.56
C GLY A 93 -1.56 6.26 5.75
N PHE A 94 -1.15 6.52 7.00
CA PHE A 94 0.01 7.35 7.30
C PHE A 94 1.30 6.77 6.70
N THR A 95 1.57 5.49 6.91
CA THR A 95 2.77 4.84 6.35
C THR A 95 2.79 4.86 4.83
N ALA A 96 1.64 4.65 4.17
CA ALA A 96 1.54 4.74 2.71
C ALA A 96 1.81 6.17 2.21
N GLY A 97 1.23 7.18 2.87
CA GLY A 97 1.47 8.58 2.53
C GLY A 97 2.93 8.99 2.67
N VAL A 98 3.56 8.58 3.77
CA VAL A 98 5.00 8.79 4.02
C VAL A 98 5.86 8.11 2.95
N PHE A 99 5.54 6.88 2.58
CA PHE A 99 6.26 6.13 1.54
C PHE A 99 6.17 6.80 0.17
N PHE A 100 4.96 7.04 -0.35
CA PHE A 100 4.78 7.65 -1.67
C PHE A 100 5.21 9.12 -1.70
N GLY A 101 5.15 9.82 -0.57
CA GLY A 101 5.69 11.17 -0.41
C GLY A 101 7.21 11.21 -0.53
N MET A 102 7.92 10.26 0.12
CA MET A 102 9.37 10.13 -0.04
C MET A 102 9.76 9.74 -1.47
N GLU A 103 9.03 8.82 -2.08
CA GLU A 103 9.28 8.43 -3.48
C GLU A 103 9.17 9.64 -4.41
N ALA A 104 8.10 10.44 -4.27
CA ALA A 104 7.91 11.65 -5.06
C ALA A 104 8.99 12.72 -4.79
N ALA A 105 9.50 12.83 -3.56
CA ALA A 105 10.59 13.73 -3.24
C ALA A 105 11.91 13.29 -3.90
N ILE A 106 12.22 12.00 -3.88
CA ILE A 106 13.43 11.43 -4.50
C ILE A 106 13.35 11.54 -6.03
N ASP A 107 12.18 11.29 -6.62
CA ASP A 107 11.96 11.46 -8.06
C ASP A 107 12.18 12.91 -8.50
N LYS A 108 11.70 13.90 -7.72
CA LYS A 108 11.94 15.33 -7.99
C LYS A 108 13.42 15.70 -7.90
N LEU A 109 14.16 15.13 -6.95
CA LEU A 109 15.59 15.41 -6.77
C LEU A 109 16.46 14.80 -7.89
N ARG A 110 16.09 13.63 -8.43
CA ARG A 110 16.86 12.93 -9.47
C ARG A 110 16.42 13.29 -10.90
N GLY A 111 15.23 13.85 -11.08
CA GLY A 111 14.68 14.18 -12.41
C GLY A 111 14.42 12.97 -13.30
N LYS A 112 14.43 11.76 -12.72
CA LYS A 112 14.24 10.47 -13.40
C LYS A 112 13.35 9.57 -12.54
N THR A 113 12.47 8.82 -13.18
CA THR A 113 11.53 7.87 -12.58
C THR A 113 11.98 6.44 -12.89
N ASP A 114 12.65 5.77 -11.96
CA ASP A 114 13.24 4.44 -12.15
C ASP A 114 12.98 3.54 -10.93
N ALA A 115 13.01 2.21 -11.07
CA ALA A 115 12.96 1.27 -9.94
C ALA A 115 13.97 1.57 -8.80
N LEU A 116 15.10 2.23 -9.11
CA LEU A 116 16.09 2.61 -8.10
C LEU A 116 15.56 3.63 -7.09
N SER A 117 14.69 4.57 -7.48
CA SER A 117 14.14 5.54 -6.52
C SER A 117 13.24 4.82 -5.50
N THR A 118 12.49 3.81 -5.95
CA THR A 118 11.68 2.94 -5.10
C THR A 118 12.52 2.10 -4.13
N VAL A 119 13.65 1.53 -4.59
CA VAL A 119 14.58 0.79 -3.71
C VAL A 119 15.20 1.70 -2.65
N ILE A 120 15.65 2.90 -3.05
CA ILE A 120 16.21 3.86 -2.09
C ILE A 120 15.14 4.29 -1.08
N THR A 121 13.91 4.53 -1.55
CA THR A 121 12.79 4.93 -0.70
C THR A 121 12.45 3.84 0.32
N THR A 122 12.30 2.58 -0.11
CA THR A 122 11.98 1.45 0.77
C THR A 122 13.06 1.21 1.84
N VAL A 123 14.34 1.23 1.45
CA VAL A 123 15.46 1.09 2.39
C VAL A 123 15.51 2.26 3.37
N THR A 124 15.31 3.48 2.89
CA THR A 124 15.30 4.71 3.73
C THR A 124 14.14 4.68 4.71
N CYS A 125 12.93 4.34 4.26
CA CYS A 125 11.76 4.17 5.11
C CYS A 125 11.99 3.12 6.18
N GLY A 126 12.53 1.96 5.81
CA GLY A 126 12.82 0.86 6.74
C GLY A 126 13.87 1.23 7.78
N TRP A 127 14.91 1.95 7.37
CA TRP A 127 15.95 2.43 8.29
C TRP A 127 15.43 3.51 9.24
N LEU A 128 14.69 4.50 8.73
CA LEU A 128 14.06 5.54 9.54
C LEU A 128 13.10 4.92 10.57
N TYR A 129 12.28 3.96 10.13
CA TYR A 129 11.37 3.25 11.02
C TYR A 129 12.13 2.47 12.11
N ALA A 130 13.21 1.79 11.76
CA ALA A 130 14.03 1.05 12.73
C ALA A 130 14.65 1.96 13.79
N LYS A 131 15.12 3.15 13.38
CA LYS A 131 15.63 4.15 14.30
C LYS A 131 14.53 4.69 15.22
N TRP A 132 13.35 4.98 14.66
CA TRP A 132 12.22 5.51 15.42
C TRP A 132 11.66 4.52 16.44
N SER A 133 11.63 3.23 16.09
CA SER A 133 11.14 2.15 16.94
C SER A 133 12.21 1.52 17.85
N THR A 134 13.43 2.08 17.87
CA THR A 134 14.55 1.62 18.71
C THR A 134 14.79 0.11 18.62
N LEU A 135 14.82 -0.44 17.40
CA LEU A 135 14.94 -1.88 17.21
C LEU A 135 16.38 -2.38 17.47
N PRO A 136 16.53 -3.62 18.00
CA PRO A 136 17.84 -4.25 18.13
C PRO A 136 18.50 -4.46 16.77
N ALA A 137 19.83 -4.42 16.73
CA ALA A 137 20.62 -4.44 15.49
C ALA A 137 20.28 -5.60 14.54
N LEU A 138 19.96 -6.78 15.09
CA LEU A 138 19.55 -7.95 14.31
C LEU A 138 18.19 -7.75 13.61
N GLN A 139 17.24 -7.10 14.28
CA GLN A 139 15.93 -6.83 13.72
C GLN A 139 15.99 -5.72 12.66
N THR A 140 16.81 -4.70 12.88
CA THR A 140 17.10 -3.66 11.87
C THR A 140 17.70 -4.27 10.61
N ARG A 141 18.68 -5.18 10.73
CA ARG A 141 19.29 -5.85 9.56
C ARG A 141 18.26 -6.67 8.78
N ARG A 142 17.36 -7.38 9.47
CA ARG A 142 16.28 -8.15 8.82
C ARG A 142 15.27 -7.22 8.13
N LEU A 143 14.88 -6.13 8.79
CA LEU A 143 13.95 -5.15 8.22
C LEU A 143 14.52 -4.50 6.97
N VAL A 144 15.78 -4.06 6.99
CA VAL A 144 16.45 -3.46 5.83
C VAL A 144 16.60 -4.48 4.69
N LYS A 145 16.95 -5.73 4.99
CA LYS A 145 17.01 -6.80 3.96
C LYS A 145 15.64 -7.05 3.32
N ASN A 146 14.59 -7.17 4.12
CA ASN A 146 13.23 -7.36 3.61
C ASN A 146 12.77 -6.14 2.82
N GLY A 147 13.10 -4.92 3.27
CA GLY A 147 12.81 -3.68 2.56
C GLY A 147 13.52 -3.61 1.20
N LEU A 148 14.79 -4.04 1.13
CA LEU A 148 15.55 -4.11 -0.12
C LEU A 148 14.91 -5.10 -1.11
N VAL A 149 14.56 -6.30 -0.65
CA VAL A 149 13.89 -7.31 -1.50
C VAL A 149 12.54 -6.79 -1.98
N PHE A 150 11.75 -6.20 -1.08
CA PHE A 150 10.45 -5.64 -1.42
C PHE A 150 10.58 -4.48 -2.42
N GLY A 151 11.54 -3.59 -2.22
CA GLY A 151 11.83 -2.47 -3.11
C GLY A 151 12.24 -2.92 -4.51
N MET A 152 13.06 -3.97 -4.61
CA MET A 152 13.45 -4.53 -5.92
C MET A 152 12.24 -5.13 -6.62
N LEU A 153 11.46 -5.97 -5.94
CA LEU A 153 10.27 -6.60 -6.53
C LEU A 153 9.24 -5.56 -6.96
N PHE A 154 8.94 -4.60 -6.08
CA PHE A 154 7.96 -3.56 -6.35
C PHE A 154 8.42 -2.58 -7.42
N GLY A 155 9.71 -2.21 -7.42
CA GLY A 155 10.30 -1.36 -8.46
C GLY A 155 10.28 -2.02 -9.83
N VAL A 156 10.69 -3.29 -9.93
CA VAL A 156 10.61 -4.05 -11.20
C VAL A 156 9.17 -4.20 -11.67
N PHE A 157 8.24 -4.44 -10.74
CA PHE A 157 6.81 -4.49 -11.07
C PHE A 157 6.29 -3.15 -11.62
N GLN A 158 6.65 -2.03 -10.98
CA GLN A 158 6.30 -0.70 -11.46
C GLN A 158 6.90 -0.42 -12.85
N ASP A 159 8.16 -0.79 -13.08
CA ASP A 159 8.84 -0.57 -14.36
C ASP A 159 8.26 -1.45 -15.47
N CYS A 160 7.86 -2.69 -15.16
CA CYS A 160 7.12 -3.56 -16.07
C CYS A 160 5.76 -2.95 -16.47
N MET A 161 5.03 -2.36 -15.50
CA MET A 161 3.78 -1.66 -15.80
C MET A 161 3.98 -0.42 -16.67
N ILE A 162 5.10 0.29 -16.53
CA ILE A 162 5.45 1.43 -17.40
C ILE A 162 5.77 0.92 -18.82
N ALA A 163 6.53 -0.17 -18.93
CA ALA A 163 6.90 -0.79 -20.20
C ALA A 163 5.67 -1.27 -20.98
N LEU A 164 4.73 -1.97 -20.32
CA LEU A 164 3.48 -2.43 -20.93
C LEU A 164 2.59 -1.27 -21.43
N ARG A 165 2.77 -0.07 -20.89
CA ARG A 165 2.02 1.14 -21.28
C ARG A 165 2.75 2.00 -22.31
N GLY A 166 3.94 1.60 -22.77
CA GLY A 166 4.74 2.35 -23.74
C GLY A 166 5.46 3.58 -23.15
N GLY A 167 5.60 3.67 -21.83
CA GLY A 167 6.37 4.72 -21.16
C GLY A 167 7.89 4.50 -21.27
N THR A 168 8.67 5.57 -21.20
CA THR A 168 10.13 5.50 -21.30
C THR A 168 10.76 5.12 -19.96
N VAL A 169 11.45 3.98 -19.92
CA VAL A 169 12.30 3.55 -18.79
C VAL A 169 13.75 3.54 -19.27
N TRP A 170 14.68 4.11 -18.49
CA TRP A 170 16.06 4.36 -18.96
C TRP A 170 16.83 3.10 -19.41
N TYR A 171 16.50 1.93 -18.87
CA TYR A 171 17.21 0.67 -19.16
C TYR A 171 16.56 -0.20 -20.25
N LEU A 172 15.34 0.13 -20.69
CA LEU A 172 14.68 -0.65 -21.74
C LEU A 172 15.06 -0.08 -23.11
N PRO A 173 15.75 -0.85 -23.98
CA PRO A 173 16.05 -0.39 -25.33
C PRO A 173 14.75 -0.15 -26.10
N PHE A 174 14.76 0.88 -26.95
CA PHE A 174 13.66 1.34 -27.80
C PHE A 174 13.00 0.23 -28.64
N THR A 175 13.62 -0.93 -28.82
CA THR A 175 13.18 -2.00 -29.72
C THR A 175 11.86 -2.70 -29.32
N MET A 176 11.42 -2.60 -28.05
CA MET A 176 10.07 -3.06 -27.66
C MET A 176 8.95 -2.02 -27.93
N ARG A 177 9.25 -0.89 -28.57
CA ARG A 177 8.32 0.24 -28.78
C ARG A 177 7.34 0.04 -29.95
N THR A 178 7.52 -0.97 -30.80
CA THR A 178 6.69 -1.22 -32.00
C THR A 178 6.05 -2.60 -31.93
N GLY A 179 4.98 -2.74 -31.14
CA GLY A 179 4.20 -3.99 -31.05
C GLY A 179 2.69 -3.81 -31.22
N THR A 180 2.18 -2.59 -31.40
CA THR A 180 0.74 -2.35 -31.51
C THR A 180 0.50 -1.08 -32.34
N GLY A 181 0.38 -1.22 -33.67
CA GLY A 181 -0.01 -0.11 -34.54
C GLY A 181 0.59 -0.05 -35.96
N SER A 182 1.03 -1.16 -36.56
CA SER A 182 1.32 -1.20 -38.00
C SER A 182 0.68 -2.44 -38.62
N SER A 183 -0.63 -2.37 -38.81
CA SER A 183 -1.36 -3.27 -39.72
C SER A 183 -1.90 -2.41 -40.86
N GLY A 184 -1.17 -2.43 -41.97
CA GLY A 184 -1.65 -2.26 -43.34
C GLY A 184 -2.14 -0.87 -43.77
N VAL A 185 -1.31 -0.15 -44.53
CA VAL A 185 -1.66 0.27 -45.90
C VAL A 185 -0.36 0.29 -46.72
N LEU A 186 -0.12 -0.82 -47.43
CA LEU A 186 0.65 -0.83 -48.67
C LEU A 186 -0.40 -0.77 -49.79
N SER A 187 -0.47 0.34 -50.51
CA SER A 187 -0.82 0.32 -51.93
C SER A 187 -0.32 1.62 -52.58
N SER A 188 0.63 1.45 -53.49
CA SER A 188 0.78 2.11 -54.80
C SER A 188 0.08 3.45 -55.02
#